data_AF-A0A1X2Z3F5-F1
#
_entry.id   AF-A0A1X2Z3F5-F1
#
_cell.length_a   1.000
_cell.length_b   1.000
_cell.length_c   1.000
_cell.angle_alpha   90.00
_cell.angle_beta   90.00
_cell.angle_gamma   90.00
#
_symmetry.space_group_name_H-M   'P 1'
#
loop_
_entity.id
_entity.type
_entity.pdbx_description
1 polymer ?
#
loop_
_entity_poly.entity_id
_entity_poly.type
_entity_poly.pdbx_seq_one_letter_code
_entity_poly.pdbx_strand_id
1 'polypeptide(L)'
;MGKPGRKPMDITGQRFGKLTAEKYVPNTKKGSYWLCSCDCGNSVVVSLGNLKKGNTKSCGCLSKKGKPYGERPREKRNELSSTSKGRRRRANELCGKQFGRLTVLSFQGVNKNHHSVYLCRCSCGKTLSVVRNAITTGNTGSCGCLNAQKAHETSFKHGDASKNSPYVKLFYSWLLMIDRCDNPNNASYHNYGGRGIQVYAKWKDWNVFKHWAIDNGWKANSGLSIDRVDVDGDYEPDNCRWADAKTQSNNKRKSIRIVYGDKRISLYDWARLQGVSLDEAKKMFSPHVLENSSLPPKKKDEDMGKRRITKISEGMRIGYLTVLRPNGKDRSGHILYLCRCICGKEKNILASNLKSGGIKSCGCMKKQLISKAMKKHGDSTENSPYHRLYRIWNDMIHQRRIESYREQELIPVFKDWSNWQTFKDWALSHGYSDDKKLTRISYKEGYCPDNCVWRSEGEYVLHEF
;
A
#
# COMPACT_ATOMS: atom_id res chain seq x y z
N MET A 1 -48.94 -3.86 -46.09
CA MET A 1 -48.83 -5.19 -46.73
C MET A 1 -47.69 -5.97 -46.07
N GLY A 2 -48.02 -6.86 -45.13
CA GLY A 2 -47.04 -7.70 -44.45
C GLY A 2 -46.54 -8.81 -45.38
N LYS A 3 -45.22 -8.97 -45.51
CA LYS A 3 -44.59 -9.98 -46.36
C LYS A 3 -45.16 -11.38 -46.05
N PRO A 4 -45.55 -12.18 -47.06
CA PRO A 4 -46.04 -13.54 -46.82
C PRO A 4 -44.96 -14.34 -46.08
N GLY A 5 -45.32 -14.86 -44.90
CA GLY A 5 -44.43 -15.71 -44.11
C GLY A 5 -43.98 -16.90 -44.94
N ARG A 6 -42.66 -17.12 -45.05
CA ARG A 6 -42.10 -18.26 -45.77
C ARG A 6 -42.75 -19.55 -45.25
N LYS A 7 -43.36 -20.33 -46.16
CA LYS A 7 -43.90 -21.66 -45.85
C LYS A 7 -42.83 -22.49 -45.13
N PRO A 8 -43.15 -23.16 -44.00
CA PRO A 8 -42.19 -23.98 -43.29
C PRO A 8 -41.68 -25.07 -44.24
N MET A 9 -40.36 -25.16 -44.39
CA MET A 9 -39.71 -26.19 -45.20
C MET A 9 -39.95 -27.55 -44.54
N ASP A 10 -40.63 -28.46 -45.24
CA ASP A 10 -40.83 -29.83 -44.81
C ASP A 10 -39.54 -30.62 -45.03
N ILE A 11 -39.05 -31.25 -43.96
CA ILE A 11 -37.85 -32.09 -43.99
C ILE A 11 -38.16 -33.51 -43.50
N THR A 12 -39.43 -33.92 -43.49
CA THR A 12 -39.85 -35.28 -43.10
C THR A 12 -39.07 -36.33 -43.89
N GLY A 13 -38.54 -37.33 -43.20
CA GLY A 13 -37.70 -38.40 -43.76
C GLY A 13 -36.23 -38.03 -43.98
N GLN A 14 -35.83 -36.76 -43.88
CA GLN A 14 -34.43 -36.39 -44.07
C GLN A 14 -33.56 -36.79 -42.86
N ARG A 15 -32.36 -37.29 -43.15
CA ARG A 15 -31.39 -37.78 -42.16
C ARG A 15 -30.27 -36.78 -41.89
N PHE A 16 -30.01 -36.52 -40.62
CA PHE A 16 -29.00 -35.60 -40.08
C PHE A 16 -28.15 -36.32 -39.04
N GLY A 17 -27.05 -36.94 -39.49
CA GLY A 17 -26.25 -37.84 -38.65
C GLY A 17 -27.05 -39.09 -38.27
N LYS A 18 -27.21 -39.35 -36.97
CA LYS A 18 -28.04 -40.45 -36.45
C LYS A 18 -29.51 -40.09 -36.28
N LEU A 19 -29.96 -38.91 -36.73
CA LEU A 19 -31.34 -38.43 -36.56
C LEU A 19 -32.10 -38.42 -37.89
N THR A 20 -33.33 -38.92 -37.92
CA THR A 20 -34.25 -38.83 -39.06
C THR A 20 -35.43 -37.96 -38.64
N ALA A 21 -35.73 -36.90 -39.40
CA ALA A 21 -36.82 -35.99 -39.06
C ALA A 21 -38.18 -36.64 -39.35
N GLU A 22 -39.09 -36.63 -38.38
CA GLU A 22 -40.39 -37.32 -38.47
C GLU A 22 -41.56 -36.35 -38.61
N LYS A 23 -41.61 -35.32 -37.76
CA LYS A 23 -42.72 -34.36 -37.80
C LYS A 23 -42.33 -32.98 -37.32
N TYR A 24 -42.98 -31.99 -37.90
CA TYR A 24 -42.89 -30.60 -37.45
C TYR A 24 -43.55 -30.44 -36.08
N VAL A 25 -42.87 -29.75 -35.16
CA VAL A 25 -43.39 -29.40 -33.83
C VAL A 25 -43.52 -27.88 -33.76
N PRO A 26 -44.75 -27.33 -33.81
CA PRO A 26 -44.95 -25.89 -33.65
C PRO A 26 -44.54 -25.45 -32.24
N ASN A 27 -43.73 -24.40 -32.15
CA ASN A 27 -43.27 -23.82 -30.87
C ASN A 27 -43.70 -22.35 -30.78
N THR A 28 -43.94 -21.86 -29.56
CA THR A 28 -44.38 -20.49 -29.24
C THR A 28 -43.28 -19.43 -29.39
N LYS A 29 -42.02 -19.82 -29.60
CA LYS A 29 -40.87 -18.93 -29.84
C LYS A 29 -40.30 -19.11 -31.26
N LYS A 30 -39.97 -18.00 -31.94
CA LYS A 30 -39.46 -17.92 -33.32
C LYS A 30 -38.48 -19.06 -33.67
N GLY A 31 -38.91 -20.00 -34.52
CA GLY A 31 -38.08 -21.05 -35.08
C GLY A 31 -38.87 -22.30 -35.46
N SER A 32 -38.41 -23.02 -36.49
CA SER A 32 -38.99 -24.30 -36.92
C SER A 32 -38.33 -25.46 -36.15
N TYR A 33 -39.11 -26.21 -35.38
CA TYR A 33 -38.64 -27.37 -34.61
C TYR A 33 -39.19 -28.66 -35.19
N TRP A 34 -38.39 -29.72 -35.10
CA TRP A 34 -38.70 -31.04 -35.66
C TRP A 34 -38.45 -32.10 -34.60
N LEU A 35 -39.41 -33.01 -34.46
CA LEU A 35 -39.19 -34.28 -33.75
C LEU A 35 -38.41 -35.19 -34.70
N CYS A 36 -37.31 -35.75 -34.20
CA CYS A 36 -36.48 -36.67 -34.95
C CYS A 36 -36.35 -38.00 -34.19
N SER A 37 -36.46 -39.12 -34.88
CA SER A 37 -36.04 -40.43 -34.37
C SER A 37 -34.54 -40.60 -34.54
N CYS A 38 -33.90 -41.25 -33.55
CA CYS A 38 -32.49 -41.55 -33.58
C CYS A 38 -32.25 -43.03 -33.85
N ASP A 39 -31.16 -43.37 -34.54
CA ASP A 39 -30.74 -44.76 -34.79
C ASP A 39 -30.63 -45.62 -33.52
N CYS A 40 -30.45 -45.00 -32.35
CA CYS A 40 -30.43 -45.72 -31.07
C CYS A 40 -31.84 -46.01 -30.50
N GLY A 41 -32.90 -45.74 -31.25
CA GLY A 41 -34.30 -45.98 -30.87
C GLY A 41 -34.97 -44.87 -30.06
N ASN A 42 -34.25 -43.81 -29.68
CA ASN A 42 -34.81 -42.67 -28.93
C ASN A 42 -35.20 -41.51 -29.84
N SER A 43 -36.12 -40.65 -29.41
CA SER A 43 -36.51 -39.45 -30.14
C SER A 43 -36.09 -38.15 -29.43
N VAL A 44 -35.88 -37.08 -30.20
CA VAL A 44 -35.48 -35.75 -29.69
C VAL A 44 -36.11 -34.64 -30.53
N VAL A 45 -36.39 -33.49 -29.91
CA VAL A 45 -36.86 -32.29 -30.63
C VAL A 45 -35.68 -31.34 -30.88
N VAL A 46 -35.43 -31.00 -32.15
CA VAL A 46 -34.29 -30.18 -32.57
C VAL A 46 -34.77 -29.06 -33.49
N SER A 47 -34.13 -27.89 -33.43
CA SER A 47 -34.42 -26.81 -34.38
C SER A 47 -33.85 -27.10 -35.76
N LEU A 48 -34.56 -26.70 -36.82
CA LEU A 48 -34.13 -26.85 -38.22
C LEU A 48 -32.75 -26.25 -38.47
N GLY A 49 -32.45 -25.12 -37.82
CA GLY A 49 -31.14 -24.46 -37.92
C GLY A 49 -29.99 -25.32 -37.38
N ASN A 50 -30.21 -26.05 -36.28
CA ASN A 50 -29.19 -26.93 -35.70
C ASN A 50 -29.03 -28.24 -36.50
N LEU A 51 -30.10 -28.75 -37.10
CA LEU A 51 -30.04 -29.89 -38.02
C LEU A 51 -29.21 -29.54 -39.26
N LYS A 52 -29.52 -28.42 -39.93
CA LYS A 52 -28.79 -27.98 -41.14
C LYS A 52 -27.32 -27.64 -40.87
N LYS A 53 -27.02 -27.02 -39.73
CA LYS A 53 -25.63 -26.68 -39.34
C LYS A 53 -24.85 -27.90 -38.80
N GLY A 54 -25.50 -29.04 -38.60
CA GLY A 54 -24.87 -30.24 -38.06
C GLY A 54 -24.48 -30.15 -36.58
N ASN A 55 -25.04 -29.20 -35.83
CA ASN A 55 -24.76 -29.02 -34.39
C ASN A 55 -25.37 -30.15 -33.54
N THR A 56 -26.44 -30.78 -34.02
CA THR A 56 -27.11 -31.89 -33.34
C THR A 56 -27.14 -33.11 -34.27
N LYS A 57 -26.33 -34.11 -33.97
CA LYS A 57 -26.14 -35.32 -34.80
C LYS A 57 -26.72 -36.60 -34.19
N SER A 58 -27.28 -36.55 -32.98
CA SER A 58 -27.93 -37.66 -32.28
C SER A 58 -28.89 -37.12 -31.20
N CYS A 59 -29.71 -37.99 -30.61
CA CYS A 59 -30.58 -37.63 -29.48
C CYS A 59 -29.83 -37.31 -28.17
N GLY A 60 -28.50 -37.21 -28.22
CA GLY A 60 -27.61 -37.12 -27.07
C GLY A 60 -26.85 -38.42 -26.78
N CYS A 61 -27.17 -39.53 -27.45
CA CYS A 61 -26.49 -40.82 -27.25
C CYS A 61 -25.02 -40.84 -27.67
N LEU A 62 -24.57 -39.89 -28.51
CA LEU A 62 -23.16 -39.74 -28.87
C LEU A 62 -22.34 -38.96 -27.82
N SER A 63 -22.98 -38.36 -26.81
CA SER A 63 -22.31 -37.60 -25.75
C SER A 63 -22.57 -38.28 -24.40
N LYS A 64 -21.55 -38.53 -23.57
CA LYS A 64 -21.67 -39.19 -22.25
C LYS A 64 -22.46 -38.40 -21.18
N LYS A 65 -23.39 -37.52 -21.58
CA LYS A 65 -24.30 -36.73 -20.71
C LYS A 65 -25.67 -36.44 -21.38
N GLY A 66 -26.30 -37.40 -22.06
CA GLY A 66 -27.66 -37.23 -22.63
C GLY A 66 -28.75 -37.92 -21.81
N LYS A 67 -29.82 -37.22 -21.42
CA LYS A 67 -31.08 -37.84 -20.95
C LYS A 67 -32.11 -37.84 -22.10
N PRO A 68 -32.85 -38.94 -22.33
CA PRO A 68 -33.85 -39.03 -23.39
C PRO A 68 -35.06 -38.12 -23.13
N TYR A 69 -35.68 -37.62 -24.20
CA TYR A 69 -36.96 -36.91 -24.14
C TYR A 69 -38.09 -37.94 -24.20
N GLY A 70 -38.76 -38.21 -23.06
CA GLY A 70 -39.92 -39.11 -23.04
C GLY A 70 -40.27 -39.78 -21.72
N GLU A 71 -39.34 -39.97 -20.77
CA GLU A 71 -39.69 -40.57 -19.48
C GLU A 71 -40.20 -39.51 -18.49
N ARG A 72 -41.51 -39.28 -18.51
CA ARG A 72 -42.27 -39.02 -17.27
C ARG A 72 -43.10 -40.27 -16.99
N PRO A 73 -42.64 -41.20 -16.14
CA PRO A 73 -43.57 -42.10 -15.50
C PRO A 73 -44.47 -41.24 -14.60
N ARG A 74 -45.75 -41.10 -14.98
CA ARG A 74 -46.82 -40.96 -13.98
C ARG A 74 -46.95 -42.34 -13.32
N GLU A 75 -45.94 -42.73 -12.56
CA GLU A 75 -46.10 -43.84 -11.65
C GLU A 75 -46.96 -43.36 -10.48
N LYS A 76 -47.97 -44.18 -10.21
CA LYS A 76 -49.04 -43.98 -9.25
C LYS A 76 -48.48 -43.43 -7.94
N ARG A 77 -49.27 -42.57 -7.30
CA ARG A 77 -49.20 -42.33 -5.86
C ARG A 77 -49.14 -43.70 -5.17
N ASN A 78 -47.93 -44.21 -4.91
CA ASN A 78 -47.77 -45.17 -3.85
C ASN A 78 -47.96 -44.38 -2.58
N GLU A 79 -49.14 -44.59 -2.00
CA GLU A 79 -49.59 -44.18 -0.68
C GLU A 79 -48.62 -44.70 0.39
N LEU A 80 -47.40 -44.16 0.46
CA LEU A 80 -46.41 -44.56 1.47
C LEU A 80 -45.34 -43.51 1.76
N SER A 81 -45.61 -42.22 1.51
CA SER A 81 -44.70 -41.12 1.92
C SER A 81 -45.35 -40.06 2.82
N SER A 82 -46.53 -40.34 3.37
CA SER A 82 -47.24 -39.46 4.32
C SER A 82 -46.83 -39.65 5.77
N THR A 83 -45.78 -40.45 6.07
CA THR A 83 -45.30 -40.54 7.45
C THR A 83 -44.30 -39.43 7.76
N SER A 84 -44.54 -38.75 8.88
CA SER A 84 -43.68 -37.74 9.51
C SER A 84 -42.21 -38.17 9.68
N LYS A 85 -41.93 -39.48 9.67
CA LYS A 85 -40.59 -40.08 9.72
C LYS A 85 -39.73 -39.81 8.47
N GLY A 86 -40.30 -39.77 7.27
CA GLY A 86 -39.56 -39.54 6.02
C GLY A 86 -39.09 -38.09 5.83
N ARG A 87 -39.91 -37.12 6.26
CA ARG A 87 -39.54 -35.69 6.27
C ARG A 87 -38.45 -35.37 7.31
N ARG A 88 -38.48 -36.01 8.48
CA ARG A 88 -37.43 -35.86 9.53
C ARG A 88 -36.06 -36.39 9.07
N ARG A 89 -36.00 -37.49 8.30
CA ARG A 89 -34.73 -38.04 7.81
C ARG A 89 -33.98 -37.11 6.85
N ARG A 90 -34.68 -36.39 5.95
CA ARG A 90 -34.05 -35.38 5.06
C ARG A 90 -33.72 -34.05 5.75
N ALA A 91 -34.44 -33.71 6.81
CA ALA A 91 -34.17 -32.53 7.63
C ALA A 91 -32.89 -32.68 8.47
N ASN A 92 -32.55 -33.89 8.93
CA ASN A 92 -31.38 -34.11 9.78
C ASN A 92 -30.09 -34.47 9.01
N GLU A 93 -30.14 -34.59 7.69
CA GLU A 93 -29.01 -35.06 6.87
C GLU A 93 -27.77 -34.16 6.92
N LEU A 94 -27.97 -32.87 7.20
CA LEU A 94 -26.91 -31.87 7.27
C LEU A 94 -26.53 -31.50 8.71
N CYS A 95 -27.35 -31.84 9.71
CA CYS A 95 -27.05 -31.54 11.11
C CYS A 95 -25.72 -32.20 11.52
N GLY A 96 -24.85 -31.44 12.17
CA GLY A 96 -23.50 -31.86 12.57
C GLY A 96 -22.43 -31.71 11.49
N LYS A 97 -22.78 -31.48 10.22
CA LYS A 97 -21.80 -31.29 9.15
C LYS A 97 -21.24 -29.86 9.15
N GLN A 98 -19.97 -29.75 8.77
CA GLN A 98 -19.26 -28.48 8.66
C GLN A 98 -19.06 -28.09 7.19
N PHE A 99 -19.30 -26.82 6.88
CA PHE A 99 -19.14 -26.21 5.56
C PHE A 99 -18.39 -24.88 5.71
N GLY A 100 -17.11 -24.87 5.33
CA GLY A 100 -16.23 -23.75 5.63
C GLY A 100 -16.12 -23.52 7.15
N ARG A 101 -16.47 -22.32 7.61
CA ARG A 101 -16.52 -21.96 9.04
C ARG A 101 -17.88 -22.24 9.69
N LEU A 102 -18.86 -22.79 8.98
CA LEU A 102 -20.21 -23.01 9.49
C LEU A 102 -20.42 -24.47 9.89
N THR A 103 -20.83 -24.71 11.12
CA THR A 103 -21.33 -26.01 11.60
C THR A 103 -22.85 -25.96 11.65
N VAL A 104 -23.51 -26.91 10.98
CA VAL A 104 -24.98 -26.97 10.95
C VAL A 104 -25.48 -27.54 12.28
N LEU A 105 -26.30 -26.78 13.00
CA LEU A 105 -26.86 -27.18 14.29
C LEU A 105 -28.19 -27.93 14.13
N SER A 106 -29.15 -27.32 13.43
CA SER A 106 -30.50 -27.88 13.33
C SER A 106 -31.24 -27.39 12.09
N PHE A 107 -32.23 -28.17 11.64
CA PHE A 107 -33.17 -27.76 10.61
C PHE A 107 -34.25 -26.85 11.20
N GLN A 108 -34.46 -25.68 10.60
CA GLN A 108 -35.44 -24.70 11.06
C GLN A 108 -36.76 -24.73 10.28
N GLY A 109 -36.79 -25.40 9.13
CA GLY A 109 -38.00 -25.47 8.30
C GLY A 109 -37.73 -25.11 6.85
N VAL A 110 -38.78 -24.69 6.16
CA VAL A 110 -38.74 -24.36 4.75
C VAL A 110 -39.19 -22.91 4.59
N ASN A 111 -38.45 -22.11 3.83
CA ASN A 111 -38.82 -20.72 3.58
C ASN A 111 -39.97 -20.61 2.54
N LYS A 112 -40.41 -19.36 2.27
CA LYS A 112 -41.47 -19.05 1.30
C LYS A 112 -41.18 -19.57 -0.12
N ASN A 113 -39.91 -19.77 -0.47
CA ASN A 113 -39.46 -20.26 -1.77
C ASN A 113 -39.22 -21.77 -1.78
N HIS A 114 -39.77 -22.49 -0.80
CA HIS A 114 -39.64 -23.93 -0.64
C HIS A 114 -38.20 -24.44 -0.43
N HIS A 115 -37.27 -23.57 0.01
CA HIS A 115 -35.90 -23.97 0.33
C HIS A 115 -35.76 -24.33 1.82
N SER A 116 -35.13 -25.47 2.08
CA SER A 116 -34.76 -25.90 3.44
C SER A 116 -33.80 -24.90 4.10
N VAL A 117 -34.11 -24.45 5.30
CA VAL A 117 -33.32 -23.52 6.10
C VAL A 117 -32.76 -24.23 7.32
N TYR A 118 -31.49 -23.97 7.61
CA TYR A 118 -30.75 -24.57 8.71
C TYR A 118 -30.14 -23.49 9.60
N LEU A 119 -30.23 -23.69 10.91
CA LEU A 119 -29.45 -22.92 11.88
C LEU A 119 -28.02 -23.42 11.86
N CYS A 120 -27.07 -22.51 11.67
CA CYS A 120 -25.65 -22.80 11.65
C CYS A 120 -24.93 -21.98 12.71
N ARG A 121 -23.88 -22.53 13.32
CA ARG A 121 -22.93 -21.82 14.18
C ARG A 121 -21.64 -21.61 13.40
N CYS A 122 -21.21 -20.37 13.29
CA CYS A 122 -19.90 -20.08 12.72
C CYS A 122 -18.80 -20.31 13.77
N SER A 123 -17.58 -20.63 13.33
CA SER A 123 -16.40 -20.69 14.20
C SER A 123 -16.12 -19.36 14.93
N CYS A 124 -16.67 -18.24 14.42
CA CYS A 124 -16.69 -16.92 15.05
C CYS A 124 -17.59 -16.84 16.31
N GLY A 125 -18.33 -17.91 16.63
CA GLY A 125 -19.31 -17.95 17.73
C GLY A 125 -20.73 -17.54 17.32
N LYS A 126 -20.89 -16.68 16.30
CA LYS A 126 -22.21 -16.21 15.83
C LYS A 126 -23.02 -17.30 15.15
N THR A 127 -24.31 -17.35 15.45
CA THR A 127 -25.29 -18.22 14.80
C THR A 127 -26.04 -17.48 13.68
N LEU A 128 -26.45 -18.21 12.65
CA LEU A 128 -27.20 -17.67 11.51
C LEU A 128 -28.04 -18.75 10.82
N SER A 129 -29.17 -18.33 10.25
CA SER A 129 -30.05 -19.17 9.45
C SER A 129 -29.63 -19.12 7.98
N VAL A 130 -29.27 -20.27 7.41
CA VAL A 130 -28.76 -20.37 6.03
C VAL A 130 -29.56 -21.40 5.25
N VAL A 131 -29.90 -21.08 4.00
CA VAL A 131 -30.58 -22.00 3.08
C VAL A 131 -29.64 -23.11 2.61
N ARG A 132 -30.15 -24.35 2.49
CA ARG A 132 -29.39 -25.55 2.12
C ARG A 132 -28.45 -25.32 0.95
N ASN A 133 -28.96 -24.79 -0.15
CA ASN A 133 -28.17 -24.59 -1.38
C ASN A 133 -26.95 -23.71 -1.14
N ALA A 134 -27.08 -22.62 -0.37
CA ALA A 134 -25.98 -21.70 -0.12
C ALA A 134 -24.88 -22.31 0.77
N ILE A 135 -25.26 -23.22 1.67
CA ILE A 135 -24.32 -24.01 2.48
C ILE A 135 -23.60 -25.03 1.59
N THR A 136 -24.36 -25.80 0.79
CA THR A 136 -23.82 -26.93 0.01
C THR A 136 -22.99 -26.51 -1.19
N THR A 137 -23.29 -25.37 -1.83
CA THR A 137 -22.48 -24.84 -2.95
C THR A 137 -21.29 -24.02 -2.47
N GLY A 138 -21.15 -23.79 -1.16
CA GLY A 138 -20.06 -22.97 -0.59
C GLY A 138 -20.27 -21.46 -0.73
N ASN A 139 -21.41 -21.00 -1.25
CA ASN A 139 -21.71 -19.57 -1.37
C ASN A 139 -21.80 -18.85 -0.01
N THR A 140 -22.12 -19.58 1.06
CA THR A 140 -22.13 -19.05 2.43
C THR A 140 -21.28 -19.94 3.31
N GLY A 141 -19.98 -19.59 3.41
CA GLY A 141 -18.99 -20.33 4.21
C GLY A 141 -18.66 -19.71 5.57
N SER A 142 -19.27 -18.59 5.97
CA SER A 142 -19.08 -17.98 7.31
C SER A 142 -20.24 -17.05 7.70
N CYS A 143 -20.23 -16.58 8.96
CA CYS A 143 -21.14 -15.56 9.49
C CYS A 143 -20.96 -14.15 8.84
N GLY A 144 -20.05 -14.01 7.87
CA GLY A 144 -19.54 -12.73 7.36
C GLY A 144 -18.19 -12.32 7.97
N CYS A 145 -17.78 -12.95 9.09
CA CYS A 145 -16.52 -12.65 9.77
C CYS A 145 -15.29 -12.85 8.88
N LEU A 146 -15.33 -13.81 7.94
CA LEU A 146 -14.19 -14.07 7.05
C LEU A 146 -13.97 -12.90 6.10
N ASN A 147 -15.04 -12.30 5.60
CA ASN A 147 -14.96 -11.11 4.74
C ASN A 147 -14.58 -9.88 5.56
N ALA A 148 -15.05 -9.76 6.80
CA ALA A 148 -14.66 -8.69 7.72
C ALA A 148 -13.16 -8.77 8.07
N GLN A 149 -12.63 -9.97 8.34
CA GLN A 149 -11.19 -10.21 8.56
C GLN A 149 -10.37 -9.83 7.34
N LYS A 150 -10.76 -10.28 6.14
CA LYS A 150 -10.08 -9.91 4.89
C LYS A 150 -10.11 -8.41 4.63
N ALA A 151 -11.26 -7.74 4.85
CA ALA A 151 -11.40 -6.30 4.68
C ALA A 151 -10.49 -5.52 5.65
N HIS A 152 -10.43 -5.97 6.90
CA HIS A 152 -9.53 -5.44 7.92
C HIS A 152 -8.06 -5.65 7.50
N GLU A 153 -7.66 -6.85 7.10
CA GLU A 153 -6.33 -7.20 6.58
C GLU A 153 -5.92 -6.31 5.38
N THR A 154 -6.84 -6.03 4.46
CA THR A 154 -6.58 -5.15 3.31
C THR A 154 -6.55 -3.66 3.66
N SER A 155 -7.21 -3.24 4.75
CA SER A 155 -7.26 -1.83 5.20
C SER A 155 -5.96 -1.36 5.86
N PHE A 156 -5.03 -2.27 6.16
CA PHE A 156 -3.76 -1.95 6.83
C PHE A 156 -2.71 -1.30 5.96
N LYS A 157 -2.90 -1.18 4.64
CA LYS A 157 -1.78 -0.69 3.83
C LYS A 157 -1.50 0.79 4.07
N HIS A 158 -2.52 1.65 4.20
CA HIS A 158 -2.28 3.08 4.46
C HIS A 158 -3.47 3.73 5.18
N GLY A 159 -3.48 3.75 6.52
CA GLY A 159 -4.53 4.45 7.30
C GLY A 159 -4.66 5.94 6.95
N ASP A 160 -3.60 6.54 6.42
CA ASP A 160 -3.55 7.92 5.94
C ASP A 160 -4.18 8.14 4.55
N ALA A 161 -4.64 7.07 3.88
CA ALA A 161 -5.41 7.17 2.65
C ALA A 161 -6.87 7.61 2.89
N SER A 162 -7.33 7.58 4.15
CA SER A 162 -8.67 8.05 4.52
C SER A 162 -8.84 9.53 4.18
N LYS A 163 -10.00 9.90 3.62
CA LYS A 163 -10.36 11.30 3.34
C LYS A 163 -10.30 12.20 4.58
N ASN A 164 -10.47 11.60 5.76
CA ASN A 164 -10.47 12.30 7.04
C ASN A 164 -9.06 12.36 7.68
N SER A 165 -8.04 11.72 7.08
CA SER A 165 -6.67 11.82 7.59
C SER A 165 -6.11 13.22 7.32
N PRO A 166 -5.47 13.87 8.31
CA PRO A 166 -4.75 15.12 8.06
C PRO A 166 -3.58 14.94 7.08
N TYR A 167 -3.14 13.71 6.85
CA TYR A 167 -2.03 13.36 5.96
C TYR A 167 -2.48 12.95 4.56
N VAL A 168 -3.79 12.98 4.25
CA VAL A 168 -4.31 12.50 2.96
C VAL A 168 -3.65 13.16 1.76
N LYS A 169 -3.37 14.47 1.82
CA LYS A 169 -2.68 15.20 0.74
C LYS A 169 -1.22 14.77 0.57
N LEU A 170 -0.53 14.46 1.68
CA LEU A 170 0.83 13.94 1.65
C LEU A 170 0.85 12.53 1.07
N PHE A 171 -0.13 11.71 1.45
CA PHE A 171 -0.30 10.36 0.95
C PHE A 171 -0.52 10.32 -0.56
N TYR A 172 -1.40 11.17 -1.09
CA TYR A 172 -1.57 11.30 -2.54
C TYR A 172 -0.31 11.82 -3.23
N SER A 173 0.42 12.76 -2.64
CA SER A 173 1.67 13.26 -3.21
C SER A 173 2.73 12.16 -3.31
N TRP A 174 2.80 11.29 -2.30
CA TRP A 174 3.68 10.12 -2.27
C TRP A 174 3.31 9.09 -3.34
N LEU A 175 2.03 8.75 -3.46
CA LEU A 175 1.55 7.83 -4.50
C LEU A 175 1.85 8.37 -5.90
N LEU A 176 1.54 9.65 -6.16
CA LEU A 176 1.80 10.28 -7.46
C LEU A 176 3.31 10.37 -7.77
N MET A 177 4.14 10.58 -6.74
CA MET A 177 5.60 10.55 -6.88
C MET A 177 6.10 9.18 -7.33
N ILE A 178 5.61 8.10 -6.71
CA ILE A 178 5.98 6.74 -7.07
C ILE A 178 5.45 6.38 -8.46
N ASP A 179 4.17 6.65 -8.71
CA ASP A 179 3.50 6.27 -9.96
C ASP A 179 4.17 6.90 -11.19
N ARG A 180 4.48 8.20 -11.17
CA ARG A 180 5.18 8.84 -12.29
C ARG A 180 6.62 8.35 -12.51
N CYS A 181 7.25 7.72 -11.51
CA CYS A 181 8.61 7.18 -11.65
C CYS A 181 8.63 5.70 -12.04
N ASP A 182 7.67 4.90 -11.55
CA ASP A 182 7.72 3.44 -11.68
C ASP A 182 6.75 2.88 -12.73
N ASN A 183 5.67 3.60 -13.06
CA ASN A 183 4.61 3.10 -13.93
C ASN A 183 4.76 3.63 -15.36
N PRO A 184 5.15 2.79 -16.34
CA PRO A 184 5.31 3.21 -17.73
C PRO A 184 4.02 3.72 -18.39
N ASN A 185 2.85 3.35 -17.86
CA ASN A 185 1.55 3.79 -18.35
C ASN A 185 1.13 5.16 -17.80
N ASN A 186 1.84 5.71 -16.82
CA ASN A 186 1.55 7.05 -16.31
C ASN A 186 1.84 8.09 -17.41
N ALA A 187 0.90 9.01 -17.67
CA ALA A 187 1.04 10.02 -18.72
C ALA A 187 2.30 10.90 -18.56
N SER A 188 2.75 11.12 -17.33
CA SER A 188 3.97 11.87 -17.02
C SER A 188 5.24 11.01 -17.00
N TYR A 189 5.17 9.68 -17.16
CA TYR A 189 6.31 8.77 -17.01
C TYR A 189 7.53 9.20 -17.83
N HIS A 190 7.33 9.62 -19.08
CA HIS A 190 8.38 10.12 -19.98
C HIS A 190 9.17 11.32 -19.43
N ASN A 191 8.59 12.11 -18.51
CA ASN A 191 9.24 13.23 -17.84
C ASN A 191 9.97 12.85 -16.53
N TYR A 192 9.79 11.61 -16.08
CA TYR A 192 10.25 11.08 -14.79
C TYR A 192 10.92 9.72 -14.99
N GLY A 193 10.21 8.61 -14.78
CA GLY A 193 10.75 7.26 -14.88
C GLY A 193 11.41 6.95 -16.23
N GLY A 194 10.83 7.44 -17.33
CA GLY A 194 11.40 7.30 -18.67
C GLY A 194 12.74 8.00 -18.87
N ARG A 195 13.15 8.86 -17.94
CA ARG A 195 14.47 9.52 -17.90
C ARG A 195 15.45 8.84 -16.95
N GLY A 196 15.05 7.72 -16.33
CA GLY A 196 15.82 7.03 -15.29
C GLY A 196 15.79 7.73 -13.94
N ILE A 197 14.79 8.57 -13.66
CA ILE A 197 14.61 9.17 -12.34
C ILE A 197 13.91 8.19 -11.43
N GLN A 198 14.51 7.92 -10.28
CA GLN A 198 14.04 6.94 -9.31
C GLN A 198 13.57 7.61 -8.01
N VAL A 199 12.88 6.80 -7.19
CA VAL A 199 12.53 7.15 -5.81
C VAL A 199 13.44 6.39 -4.87
N TYR A 200 14.01 7.09 -3.89
CA TYR A 200 14.84 6.51 -2.84
C TYR A 200 14.16 5.27 -2.26
N ALA A 201 14.84 4.13 -2.29
CA ALA A 201 14.21 2.83 -2.04
C ALA A 201 13.46 2.76 -0.71
N LYS A 202 13.98 3.40 0.35
CA LYS A 202 13.29 3.42 1.66
C LYS A 202 12.00 4.24 1.65
N TRP A 203 11.84 5.20 0.74
CA TRP A 203 10.59 5.95 0.57
C TRP A 203 9.51 5.15 -0.16
N LYS A 204 9.76 3.90 -0.58
CA LYS A 204 8.69 2.98 -0.95
C LYS A 204 7.88 2.52 0.27
N ASP A 205 8.41 2.72 1.48
CA ASP A 205 7.65 2.64 2.72
C ASP A 205 7.02 4.01 3.02
N TRP A 206 5.69 4.03 3.19
CA TRP A 206 4.92 5.23 3.48
C TRP A 206 5.36 5.91 4.78
N ASN A 207 5.62 5.17 5.86
CA ASN A 207 5.96 5.74 7.15
C ASN A 207 7.34 6.39 7.11
N VAL A 208 8.29 5.80 6.39
CA VAL A 208 9.63 6.39 6.20
C VAL A 208 9.53 7.71 5.42
N PHE A 209 8.75 7.74 4.34
CA PHE A 209 8.52 8.98 3.60
C PHE A 209 7.78 10.03 4.43
N LYS A 210 6.73 9.62 5.17
CA LYS A 210 5.93 10.50 6.03
C LYS A 210 6.77 11.16 7.11
N HIS A 211 7.62 10.41 7.81
CA HIS A 211 8.54 10.96 8.81
C HIS A 211 9.49 11.97 8.19
N TRP A 212 10.14 11.62 7.08
CA TRP A 212 11.01 12.57 6.37
C TRP A 212 10.25 13.83 5.96
N ALA A 213 9.03 13.70 5.43
CA ALA A 213 8.23 14.83 4.98
C ALA A 213 7.95 15.82 6.11
N ILE A 214 7.49 15.32 7.26
CA ILE A 214 7.20 16.12 8.45
C ILE A 214 8.47 16.80 8.97
N ASP A 215 9.56 16.05 9.12
CA ASP A 215 10.84 16.56 9.60
C ASP A 215 11.45 17.63 8.67
N ASN A 216 11.09 17.59 7.38
CA ASN A 216 11.56 18.51 6.36
C ASN A 216 10.56 19.62 6.01
N GLY A 217 9.60 19.87 6.90
CA GLY A 217 8.76 21.07 6.85
C GLY A 217 7.46 20.91 6.08
N TRP A 218 7.04 19.67 5.79
CA TRP A 218 5.67 19.43 5.34
C TRP A 218 4.70 19.89 6.41
N LYS A 219 3.64 20.59 5.98
CA LYS A 219 2.52 20.97 6.84
C LYS A 219 1.22 20.75 6.07
N ALA A 220 0.21 20.23 6.77
CA ALA A 220 -1.13 20.11 6.23
C ALA A 220 -1.60 21.47 5.71
N ASN A 221 -2.21 21.49 4.53
CA ASN A 221 -2.79 22.68 3.89
C ASN A 221 -1.80 23.86 3.64
N SER A 222 -0.49 23.60 3.62
CA SER A 222 0.52 24.64 3.33
C SER A 222 0.53 25.17 1.89
N GLY A 223 -0.15 24.50 0.96
CA GLY A 223 -0.06 24.79 -0.48
C GLY A 223 1.29 24.38 -1.11
N LEU A 224 2.17 23.72 -0.35
CA LEU A 224 3.44 23.22 -0.84
C LEU A 224 3.30 21.81 -1.42
N SER A 225 4.07 21.50 -2.44
CA SER A 225 4.22 20.14 -2.98
C SER A 225 5.68 19.73 -3.06
N ILE A 226 5.92 18.42 -3.20
CA ILE A 226 7.27 17.88 -3.30
C ILE A 226 7.91 18.29 -4.63
N ASP A 227 9.07 18.94 -4.53
CA ASP A 227 9.89 19.42 -5.64
C ASP A 227 11.31 18.83 -5.52
N ARG A 228 11.98 18.66 -6.66
CA ARG A 228 13.38 18.22 -6.70
C ARG A 228 14.29 19.40 -6.99
N VAL A 229 15.20 19.72 -6.09
CA VAL A 229 16.14 20.84 -6.20
C VAL A 229 16.94 20.76 -7.51
N ASP A 230 17.46 19.57 -7.81
CA ASP A 230 17.91 19.19 -9.14
C ASP A 230 16.78 18.44 -9.86
N VAL A 231 16.21 19.07 -10.89
CA VAL A 231 15.07 18.52 -11.66
C VAL A 231 15.43 17.23 -12.41
N ASP A 232 16.73 17.01 -12.65
CA ASP A 232 17.30 15.85 -13.33
C ASP A 232 17.75 14.75 -12.34
N GLY A 233 17.80 15.06 -11.04
CA GLY A 233 18.15 14.11 -9.98
C GLY A 233 16.96 13.29 -9.46
N ASP A 234 17.25 12.37 -8.55
CA ASP A 234 16.27 11.42 -7.99
C ASP A 234 15.38 12.03 -6.90
N TYR A 235 14.28 11.35 -6.56
CA TYR A 235 13.52 11.65 -5.36
C TYR A 235 14.23 11.06 -4.13
N GLU A 236 15.06 11.86 -3.48
CA GLU A 236 15.85 11.46 -2.32
C GLU A 236 15.93 12.59 -1.28
N PRO A 237 16.24 12.26 -0.01
CA PRO A 237 16.23 13.25 1.08
C PRO A 237 17.03 14.52 0.80
N ASP A 238 18.16 14.40 0.11
CA ASP A 238 19.02 15.53 -0.19
C ASP A 238 18.55 16.31 -1.41
N ASN A 239 17.88 15.67 -2.38
CA ASN A 239 17.43 16.32 -3.61
C ASN A 239 15.99 16.83 -3.52
N CYS A 240 15.23 16.54 -2.47
CA CYS A 240 13.83 16.97 -2.36
C CYS A 240 13.60 18.13 -1.40
N ARG A 241 12.61 18.97 -1.71
CA ARG A 241 12.10 20.06 -0.86
C ARG A 241 10.60 20.21 -1.00
N TRP A 242 9.97 20.87 -0.02
CA TRP A 242 8.59 21.36 -0.14
C TRP A 242 8.60 22.76 -0.74
N ALA A 243 7.91 22.94 -1.87
CA ALA A 243 7.96 24.17 -2.66
C ALA A 243 6.57 24.62 -3.09
N ASP A 244 6.39 25.94 -3.20
CA ASP A 244 5.21 26.55 -3.80
C ASP A 244 5.21 26.43 -5.33
N ALA A 245 4.11 26.82 -5.96
CA ALA A 245 3.95 26.76 -7.41
C ALA A 245 4.95 27.66 -8.16
N LYS A 246 5.33 28.81 -7.59
CA LYS A 246 6.25 29.76 -8.23
C LYS A 246 7.67 29.18 -8.28
N THR A 247 8.12 28.63 -7.16
CA THR A 247 9.41 27.96 -6.99
C THR A 247 9.52 26.77 -7.96
N GLN A 248 8.50 25.91 -8.03
CA GLN A 248 8.48 24.80 -8.98
C GLN A 248 8.47 25.26 -10.45
N SER A 249 7.73 26.33 -10.76
CA SER A 249 7.71 26.88 -12.12
C SER A 249 9.07 27.42 -12.54
N ASN A 250 9.79 28.07 -11.62
CA ASN A 250 11.15 28.54 -11.83
C ASN A 250 12.18 27.39 -11.91
N ASN A 251 11.83 26.20 -11.41
CA ASN A 251 12.67 25.01 -11.42
C ASN A 251 12.39 24.05 -12.61
N LYS A 252 11.72 24.52 -13.66
CA LYS A 252 11.48 23.72 -14.87
C LYS A 252 12.77 23.50 -15.67
N ARG A 253 12.80 22.45 -16.51
CA ARG A 253 13.97 22.09 -17.35
C ARG A 253 14.47 23.24 -18.23
N LYS A 254 13.55 24.07 -18.73
CA LYS A 254 13.85 25.23 -19.59
C LYS A 254 14.46 26.44 -18.86
N SER A 255 14.55 26.40 -17.53
CA SER A 255 15.16 27.46 -16.76
C SER A 255 16.68 27.45 -16.91
N ILE A 256 17.31 28.63 -16.86
CA ILE A 256 18.77 28.77 -16.80
C ILE A 256 19.28 28.00 -15.58
N ARG A 257 20.26 27.12 -15.77
CA ARG A 257 20.83 26.27 -14.71
C ARG A 257 22.30 26.53 -14.53
N ILE A 258 22.76 26.28 -13.31
CA ILE A 258 24.17 26.33 -12.95
C ILE A 258 24.52 25.12 -12.09
N VAL A 259 25.81 24.76 -12.06
CA VAL A 259 26.33 23.75 -11.14
C VAL A 259 26.68 24.42 -9.81
N TYR A 260 26.00 24.01 -8.74
CA TYR A 260 26.22 24.53 -7.39
C TYR A 260 26.42 23.37 -6.40
N GLY A 261 27.64 23.26 -5.85
CA GLY A 261 28.04 22.07 -5.10
C GLY A 261 28.05 20.82 -5.99
N ASP A 262 27.27 19.82 -5.59
CA ASP A 262 27.06 18.53 -6.27
C ASP A 262 25.74 18.48 -7.07
N LYS A 263 25.00 19.59 -7.18
CA LYS A 263 23.66 19.65 -7.80
C LYS A 263 23.56 20.67 -8.93
N ARG A 264 22.64 20.41 -9.87
CA ARG A 264 22.22 21.39 -10.88
C ARG A 264 20.99 22.14 -10.39
N ILE A 265 21.18 23.38 -9.97
CA ILE A 265 20.07 24.23 -9.49
C ILE A 265 19.69 25.28 -10.53
N SER A 266 18.47 25.79 -10.45
CA SER A 266 18.06 26.93 -11.27
C SER A 266 18.83 28.19 -10.86
N LEU A 267 19.10 29.10 -11.81
CA LEU A 267 19.70 30.40 -11.51
C LEU A 267 18.88 31.18 -10.48
N TYR A 268 17.55 31.01 -10.53
CA TYR A 268 16.63 31.58 -9.54
C TYR A 268 16.87 31.03 -8.13
N ASP A 269 16.99 29.70 -7.98
CA ASP A 269 17.28 29.08 -6.69
C ASP A 269 18.64 29.49 -6.17
N TRP A 270 19.64 29.61 -7.05
CA TRP A 270 20.94 30.13 -6.67
C TRP A 270 20.85 31.57 -6.17
N ALA A 271 20.18 32.46 -6.91
CA ALA A 271 20.02 33.86 -6.54
C ALA A 271 19.37 33.99 -5.15
N ARG A 272 18.29 33.23 -4.93
CA ARG A 272 17.62 33.14 -3.63
C ARG A 272 18.54 32.64 -2.52
N LEU A 273 19.38 31.63 -2.77
CA LEU A 273 20.32 31.10 -1.79
C LEU A 273 21.44 32.09 -1.44
N GLN A 274 21.90 32.89 -2.41
CA GLN A 274 22.93 33.90 -2.17
C GLN A 274 22.37 35.23 -1.64
N GLY A 275 21.04 35.39 -1.60
CA GLY A 275 20.40 36.63 -1.19
C GLY A 275 20.56 37.77 -2.21
N VAL A 276 20.70 37.44 -3.50
CA VAL A 276 20.83 38.41 -4.60
C VAL A 276 19.59 38.37 -5.51
N SER A 277 19.32 39.47 -6.21
CA SER A 277 18.26 39.53 -7.21
C SER A 277 18.57 38.64 -8.42
N LEU A 278 17.53 38.22 -9.15
CA LEU A 278 17.71 37.40 -10.35
C LEU A 278 18.50 38.13 -11.43
N ASP A 279 18.37 39.46 -11.52
CA ASP A 279 19.08 40.24 -12.53
C ASP A 279 20.56 40.44 -12.16
N GLU A 280 20.89 40.59 -10.88
CA GLU A 280 22.28 40.48 -10.41
C GLU A 280 22.85 39.10 -10.72
N ALA A 281 22.10 38.03 -10.47
CA ALA A 281 22.53 36.68 -10.80
C ALA A 281 22.77 36.51 -12.32
N LYS A 282 21.89 37.00 -13.18
CA LYS A 282 22.11 36.96 -14.65
C LYS A 282 23.37 37.73 -15.06
N LYS A 283 23.66 38.88 -14.44
CA LYS A 283 24.90 39.64 -14.70
C LYS A 283 26.14 38.85 -14.26
N MET A 284 26.05 38.11 -13.17
CA MET A 284 27.14 37.26 -12.65
C MET A 284 27.42 36.03 -13.53
N PHE A 285 26.41 35.53 -14.27
CA PHE A 285 26.53 34.40 -15.19
C PHE A 285 26.30 34.88 -16.63
N SER A 286 27.33 35.51 -17.23
CA SER A 286 27.36 36.03 -18.61
C SER A 286 26.93 34.98 -19.67
N PRO A 287 26.26 35.39 -20.78
CA PRO A 287 25.61 34.49 -21.76
C PRO A 287 26.50 33.37 -22.34
N HIS A 288 27.82 33.55 -22.43
CA HIS A 288 28.72 32.51 -22.96
C HIS A 288 28.93 31.28 -22.05
N VAL A 289 28.59 31.36 -20.77
CA VAL A 289 28.75 30.22 -19.81
C VAL A 289 27.53 29.29 -19.82
N LEU A 290 26.39 29.76 -20.33
CA LEU A 290 25.11 29.08 -20.18
C LEU A 290 24.77 28.12 -21.33
N GLU A 291 25.44 28.22 -22.49
CA GLU A 291 25.11 27.42 -23.67
C GLU A 291 25.87 26.09 -23.81
N ASN A 292 26.95 25.83 -23.09
CA ASN A 292 27.81 24.66 -23.36
C ASN A 292 28.14 23.74 -22.17
N SER A 293 27.34 23.71 -21.10
CA SER A 293 27.49 22.67 -20.05
C SER A 293 26.59 21.45 -20.26
N SER A 294 26.65 20.88 -21.46
CA SER A 294 26.29 19.48 -21.66
C SER A 294 27.23 18.63 -20.81
N LEU A 295 26.74 18.05 -19.71
CA LEU A 295 27.44 16.93 -19.09
C LEU A 295 27.32 15.74 -20.05
N PRO A 296 28.37 14.91 -20.19
CA PRO A 296 28.32 13.73 -21.04
C PRO A 296 27.19 12.78 -20.57
N PRO A 297 26.59 12.00 -21.49
CA PRO A 297 25.52 11.07 -21.16
C PRO A 297 25.97 10.10 -20.05
N LYS A 298 25.03 9.76 -19.15
CA LYS A 298 25.24 8.74 -18.10
C LYS A 298 25.81 7.48 -18.76
N LYS A 299 27.08 7.15 -18.50
CA LYS A 299 27.62 5.82 -18.81
C LYS A 299 26.82 4.81 -17.98
N LYS A 300 26.41 3.72 -18.65
CA LYS A 300 25.81 2.55 -18.00
C LYS A 300 26.76 2.02 -16.92
N ASP A 301 26.15 1.45 -15.90
CA ASP A 301 26.74 0.88 -14.71
C ASP A 301 28.14 0.29 -14.91
N GLU A 302 29.16 0.98 -14.38
CA GLU A 302 30.42 0.37 -13.99
C GLU A 302 30.83 0.94 -12.63
N ASP A 303 30.68 0.07 -11.63
CA ASP A 303 31.38 0.01 -10.35
C ASP A 303 31.33 1.25 -9.43
N MET A 304 30.55 1.13 -8.35
CA MET A 304 30.53 2.05 -7.21
C MET A 304 31.79 1.86 -6.34
N GLY A 305 32.96 2.05 -6.93
CA GLY A 305 34.23 2.22 -6.22
C GLY A 305 34.38 3.68 -5.79
N LYS A 306 34.55 3.93 -4.48
CA LYS A 306 34.89 5.25 -3.91
C LYS A 306 36.07 5.87 -4.69
N ARG A 307 35.82 6.82 -5.59
CA ARG A 307 36.90 7.56 -6.26
C ARG A 307 37.69 8.36 -5.22
N ARG A 308 38.86 7.84 -4.84
CA ARG A 308 39.78 8.48 -3.89
C ARG A 308 40.39 9.71 -4.57
N ILE A 309 40.20 10.90 -4.00
CA ILE A 309 40.76 12.14 -4.56
C ILE A 309 42.28 12.10 -4.38
N THR A 310 43.02 12.09 -5.49
CA THR A 310 44.49 11.99 -5.48
C THR A 310 45.17 13.35 -5.41
N LYS A 311 44.60 14.37 -6.06
CA LYS A 311 45.10 15.75 -6.11
C LYS A 311 44.02 16.75 -5.72
N ILE A 312 44.39 17.77 -4.92
CA ILE A 312 43.49 18.87 -4.51
C ILE A 312 43.96 20.14 -5.23
N SER A 313 43.04 20.81 -5.92
CA SER A 313 43.28 22.09 -6.61
C SER A 313 42.42 23.20 -6.04
N GLU A 314 42.84 24.44 -6.23
CA GLU A 314 42.03 25.63 -5.98
C GLU A 314 40.76 25.60 -6.86
N GLY A 315 39.63 26.04 -6.30
CA GLY A 315 38.31 25.94 -6.90
C GLY A 315 37.66 24.55 -6.82
N MET A 316 38.39 23.51 -6.41
CA MET A 316 37.85 22.15 -6.30
C MET A 316 36.73 22.08 -5.26
N ARG A 317 35.60 21.46 -5.62
CA ARG A 317 34.44 21.28 -4.74
C ARG A 317 34.40 19.87 -4.17
N ILE A 318 34.26 19.77 -2.86
CA ILE A 318 34.22 18.50 -2.12
C ILE A 318 33.03 18.57 -1.15
N GLY A 319 31.91 17.96 -1.53
CA GLY A 319 30.62 18.17 -0.86
C GLY A 319 30.16 19.62 -0.96
N TYR A 320 29.87 20.24 0.19
CA TYR A 320 29.46 21.64 0.32
C TYR A 320 30.62 22.61 0.54
N LEU A 321 31.86 22.16 0.34
CA LEU A 321 33.08 22.96 0.52
C LEU A 321 33.71 23.25 -0.84
N THR A 322 34.10 24.51 -1.04
CA THR A 322 34.95 24.95 -2.14
C THR A 322 36.34 25.21 -1.59
N VAL A 323 37.36 24.55 -2.15
CA VAL A 323 38.76 24.80 -1.82
C VAL A 323 39.15 26.17 -2.36
N LEU A 324 39.53 27.08 -1.48
CA LEU A 324 40.05 28.39 -1.86
C LEU A 324 41.54 28.26 -2.15
N ARG A 325 42.36 27.92 -1.15
CA ARG A 325 43.82 27.86 -1.34
C ARG A 325 44.50 26.94 -0.32
N PRO A 326 45.71 26.44 -0.60
CA PRO A 326 46.57 25.87 0.43
C PRO A 326 46.76 26.88 1.57
N ASN A 327 46.69 26.41 2.82
CA ASN A 327 46.79 27.27 3.99
C ASN A 327 47.71 26.68 5.06
N GLY A 328 48.94 26.37 4.64
CA GLY A 328 50.01 25.92 5.54
C GLY A 328 49.84 24.49 6.05
N LYS A 329 50.47 24.22 7.19
CA LYS A 329 50.44 22.92 7.87
C LYS A 329 49.97 23.11 9.32
N ASP A 330 49.36 22.08 9.90
CA ASP A 330 49.06 22.05 11.34
C ASP A 330 50.32 21.82 12.18
N ARG A 331 50.17 21.82 13.52
CA ARG A 331 51.28 21.60 14.47
C ARG A 331 51.95 20.23 14.31
N SER A 332 51.25 19.26 13.73
CA SER A 332 51.75 17.91 13.45
C SER A 332 52.30 17.78 12.02
N GLY A 333 52.38 18.87 11.26
CA GLY A 333 52.93 18.90 9.91
C GLY A 333 51.94 18.52 8.80
N HIS A 334 50.66 18.31 9.09
CA HIS A 334 49.66 17.95 8.08
C HIS A 334 49.20 19.16 7.27
N ILE A 335 49.10 18.99 5.96
CA ILE A 335 48.72 20.06 5.02
C ILE A 335 47.24 20.45 5.23
N LEU A 336 46.99 21.76 5.31
CA LEU A 336 45.67 22.37 5.40
C LEU A 336 45.31 23.11 4.11
N TYR A 337 44.03 23.11 3.79
CA TYR A 337 43.43 23.97 2.78
C TYR A 337 42.37 24.85 3.43
N LEU A 338 42.36 26.13 3.07
CA LEU A 338 41.25 27.02 3.39
C LEU A 338 40.10 26.69 2.46
N CYS A 339 38.95 26.36 3.02
CA CYS A 339 37.75 26.04 2.26
C CYS A 339 36.60 26.96 2.68
N ARG A 340 35.84 27.46 1.71
CA ARG A 340 34.58 28.18 1.94
C ARG A 340 33.42 27.22 1.78
N CYS A 341 32.57 27.12 2.79
CA CYS A 341 31.36 26.30 2.70
C CYS A 341 30.21 27.11 2.11
N ILE A 342 29.20 26.43 1.57
CA ILE A 342 27.92 27.06 1.13
C ILE A 342 27.24 27.94 2.19
N CYS A 343 27.60 27.73 3.47
CA CYS A 343 27.14 28.50 4.62
C CYS A 343 27.78 29.92 4.70
N GLY A 344 28.67 30.27 3.76
CA GLY A 344 29.51 31.45 3.79
C GLY A 344 30.75 31.33 4.69
N LYS A 345 30.76 30.41 5.67
CA LYS A 345 31.88 30.26 6.60
C LYS A 345 33.08 29.61 5.94
N GLU A 346 34.25 30.17 6.23
CA GLU A 346 35.54 29.62 5.86
C GLU A 346 36.12 28.77 6.98
N LYS A 347 36.82 27.70 6.60
CA LYS A 347 37.41 26.75 7.55
C LYS A 347 38.67 26.14 6.97
N ASN A 348 39.69 25.99 7.81
CA ASN A 348 40.87 25.19 7.50
C ASN A 348 40.55 23.71 7.64
N ILE A 349 40.80 22.95 6.57
CA ILE A 349 40.48 21.52 6.50
C ILE A 349 41.72 20.75 6.05
N LEU A 350 41.99 19.65 6.74
CA LEU A 350 43.10 18.75 6.43
C LEU A 350 42.96 18.15 5.03
N ALA A 351 44.07 18.09 4.30
CA ALA A 351 44.15 17.49 2.99
C ALA A 351 43.66 16.02 3.00
N SER A 352 43.96 15.26 4.05
CA SER A 352 43.49 13.87 4.21
C SER A 352 41.96 13.77 4.27
N ASN A 353 41.29 14.70 4.95
CA ASN A 353 39.83 14.76 5.06
C ASN A 353 39.14 15.19 3.77
N LEU A 354 39.79 16.07 3.00
CA LEU A 354 39.35 16.43 1.67
C LEU A 354 39.52 15.24 0.71
N LYS A 355 40.67 14.53 0.77
CA LYS A 355 40.96 13.37 -0.08
C LYS A 355 40.03 12.18 0.17
N SER A 356 39.67 11.95 1.43
CA SER A 356 38.76 10.87 1.83
C SER A 356 37.28 11.23 1.67
N GLY A 357 36.94 12.51 1.53
CA GLY A 357 35.56 13.00 1.52
C GLY A 357 34.86 12.93 2.88
N GLY A 358 35.61 12.73 3.98
CA GLY A 358 35.07 12.60 5.33
C GLY A 358 34.47 13.89 5.89
N ILE A 359 34.90 15.05 5.38
CA ILE A 359 34.34 16.36 5.74
C ILE A 359 33.71 16.98 4.51
N LYS A 360 32.39 17.16 4.56
CA LYS A 360 31.57 17.68 3.45
C LYS A 360 31.03 19.10 3.68
N SER A 361 31.26 19.72 4.84
CA SER A 361 30.78 21.08 5.14
C SER A 361 31.63 21.79 6.21
N CYS A 362 31.39 23.10 6.43
CA CYS A 362 31.95 23.87 7.55
C CYS A 362 31.56 23.32 8.94
N GLY A 363 30.65 22.33 8.99
CA GLY A 363 29.95 21.88 10.19
C GLY A 363 28.58 22.54 10.37
N CYS A 364 28.21 23.51 9.54
CA CYS A 364 26.87 24.11 9.54
C CYS A 364 25.78 23.06 9.34
N MET A 365 26.02 22.06 8.49
CA MET A 365 25.01 21.07 8.19
C MET A 365 24.81 20.14 9.39
N LYS A 366 25.90 19.80 10.10
CA LYS A 366 25.81 19.09 11.38
C LYS A 366 25.13 19.95 12.45
N LYS A 367 25.39 21.27 12.51
CA LYS A 367 24.67 22.20 13.41
C LYS A 367 23.19 22.37 13.05
N GLN A 368 22.82 22.36 11.77
CA GLN A 368 21.43 22.44 11.32
C GLN A 368 20.68 21.13 11.53
N LEU A 369 21.34 19.98 11.33
CA LEU A 369 20.79 18.65 11.63
C LEU A 369 20.68 18.43 13.15
N ILE A 370 21.68 18.85 13.93
CA ILE A 370 21.61 18.84 15.40
C ILE A 370 20.54 19.83 15.88
N SER A 371 20.47 21.06 15.36
CA SER A 371 19.44 22.05 15.70
C SER A 371 18.02 21.59 15.33
N LYS A 372 17.85 20.87 14.22
CA LYS A 372 16.58 20.26 13.80
C LYS A 372 16.24 19.02 14.65
N ALA A 373 17.21 18.16 14.96
CA ALA A 373 17.05 17.03 15.88
C ALA A 373 16.86 17.48 17.35
N MET A 374 17.31 18.69 17.68
CA MET A 374 17.12 19.37 18.97
C MET A 374 15.83 20.20 19.02
N LYS A 375 14.90 20.08 18.05
CA LYS A 375 13.50 20.39 18.34
C LYS A 375 12.94 19.29 19.23
N LYS A 376 13.44 19.31 20.48
CA LYS A 376 12.88 18.67 21.64
C LYS A 376 11.37 18.88 21.58
N HIS A 377 10.59 17.79 21.63
CA HIS A 377 9.17 17.88 22.01
C HIS A 377 9.12 18.83 23.22
N GLY A 378 8.21 19.81 23.27
CA GLY A 378 8.21 20.81 24.35
C GLY A 378 8.30 20.17 25.75
N ASP A 379 7.72 18.97 25.85
CA ASP A 379 7.70 18.12 27.04
C ASP A 379 9.00 17.35 27.34
N SER A 380 10.00 17.40 26.48
CA SER A 380 11.33 16.81 26.72
C SER A 380 12.32 17.78 27.37
N THR A 381 11.88 19.01 27.67
CA THR A 381 12.66 20.01 28.41
C THR A 381 12.34 19.93 29.89
N GLU A 382 13.33 20.16 30.76
CA GLU A 382 13.16 20.13 32.23
C GLU A 382 12.11 21.13 32.74
N ASN A 383 11.85 22.19 31.96
CA ASN A 383 10.89 23.23 32.29
C ASN A 383 9.44 22.86 31.91
N SER A 384 9.20 21.73 31.24
CA SER A 384 7.83 21.30 30.96
C SER A 384 7.20 20.63 32.18
N PRO A 385 5.94 20.95 32.52
CA PRO A 385 5.19 20.23 33.56
C PRO A 385 4.97 18.75 33.23
N TYR A 386 5.27 18.31 32.00
CA TYR A 386 5.15 16.92 31.57
C TYR A 386 6.51 16.25 31.36
N HIS A 387 7.60 16.86 31.81
CA HIS A 387 8.96 16.34 31.61
C HIS A 387 9.15 14.92 32.13
N ARG A 388 8.63 14.67 33.33
CA ARG A 388 8.68 13.35 33.95
C ARG A 388 7.90 12.31 33.13
N LEU A 389 6.67 12.63 32.73
CA LEU A 389 5.85 11.76 31.90
C LEU A 389 6.53 11.46 30.55
N TYR A 390 7.17 12.46 29.94
CA TYR A 390 7.93 12.30 28.70
C TYR A 390 9.11 11.35 28.88
N ARG A 391 9.83 11.44 30.00
CA ARG A 391 10.93 10.51 30.31
C ARG A 391 10.43 9.08 30.44
N ILE A 392 9.30 8.86 31.11
CA ILE A 392 8.69 7.52 31.26
C ILE A 392 8.31 6.94 29.89
N TRP A 393 7.66 7.75 29.03
CA TRP A 393 7.34 7.36 27.66
C TRP A 393 8.58 7.01 26.83
N ASN A 394 9.59 7.87 26.87
CA ASN A 394 10.82 7.72 26.11
C ASN A 394 11.60 6.47 26.56
N ASP A 395 11.62 6.17 27.85
CA ASP A 395 12.24 4.97 28.40
C ASP A 395 11.45 3.70 28.01
N MET A 396 10.12 3.75 28.05
CA MET A 396 9.23 2.66 27.60
C MET A 396 9.42 2.32 26.11
N ILE A 397 9.47 3.33 25.24
CA ILE A 397 9.57 3.14 23.79
C ILE A 397 10.96 2.67 23.35
N HIS A 398 12.00 3.14 24.04
CA HIS A 398 13.37 2.84 23.63
C HIS A 398 14.07 1.75 24.45
N GLN A 399 13.50 1.33 25.58
CA GLN A 399 13.94 0.22 26.43
C GLN A 399 15.46 0.25 26.73
N ARG A 400 16.06 1.46 26.85
CA ARG A 400 17.53 1.68 26.82
C ARG A 400 18.27 1.30 28.11
N ARG A 401 17.58 0.77 29.13
CA ARG A 401 18.12 0.64 30.50
C ARG A 401 17.66 -0.60 31.28
N ILE A 402 17.38 -1.71 30.60
CA ILE A 402 17.09 -2.95 31.34
C ILE A 402 18.23 -3.94 31.07
N GLU A 403 19.00 -4.21 32.11
CA GLU A 403 20.23 -5.01 32.10
C GLU A 403 19.96 -6.52 31.87
N SER A 404 18.70 -6.95 32.02
CA SER A 404 18.25 -8.33 31.78
C SER A 404 18.01 -8.69 30.31
N TYR A 405 18.18 -7.74 29.37
CA TYR A 405 17.91 -7.96 27.93
C TYR A 405 19.05 -8.62 27.15
N ARG A 406 20.04 -9.21 27.83
CA ARG A 406 21.08 -9.94 27.10
C ARG A 406 20.55 -11.17 26.36
N GLU A 407 19.33 -11.66 26.66
CA GLU A 407 18.73 -12.80 25.95
C GLU A 407 17.17 -12.79 25.81
N GLN A 408 16.45 -11.67 26.01
CA GLN A 408 14.96 -11.64 25.96
C GLN A 408 14.36 -10.66 24.93
N GLU A 409 13.23 -11.04 24.32
CA GLU A 409 12.47 -10.25 23.34
C GLU A 409 12.01 -8.90 23.93
N LEU A 410 12.11 -7.82 23.14
CA LEU A 410 11.62 -6.48 23.50
C LEU A 410 10.15 -6.55 23.95
N ILE A 411 9.79 -5.86 25.04
CA ILE A 411 8.39 -5.84 25.49
C ILE A 411 7.58 -5.07 24.44
N PRO A 412 6.54 -5.68 23.84
CA PRO A 412 5.72 -4.99 22.84
C PRO A 412 5.05 -3.76 23.44
N VAL A 413 5.02 -2.65 22.69
CA VAL A 413 4.31 -1.43 23.09
C VAL A 413 3.14 -1.23 22.13
N PHE A 414 2.00 -0.79 22.68
CA PHE A 414 0.81 -0.45 21.93
C PHE A 414 1.16 0.56 20.85
N LYS A 415 0.86 0.21 19.60
CA LYS A 415 1.30 0.93 18.41
C LYS A 415 1.01 2.43 18.47
N ASP A 416 -0.13 2.83 19.04
CA ASP A 416 -0.53 4.24 19.05
C ASP A 416 0.30 5.03 20.07
N TRP A 417 0.88 4.38 21.08
CA TRP A 417 1.82 5.01 22.02
C TRP A 417 3.21 5.23 21.43
N SER A 418 3.47 4.86 20.16
CA SER A 418 4.65 5.36 19.45
C SER A 418 4.59 6.87 19.22
N ASN A 419 3.41 7.49 19.38
CA ASN A 419 3.22 8.92 19.38
C ASN A 419 3.13 9.43 20.83
N TRP A 420 3.88 10.49 21.14
CA TRP A 420 3.91 11.10 22.48
C TRP A 420 2.54 11.62 22.91
N GLN A 421 1.78 12.27 22.01
CA GLN A 421 0.52 12.92 22.37
C GLN A 421 -0.55 11.91 22.77
N THR A 422 -0.66 10.80 22.04
CA THR A 422 -1.60 9.71 22.36
C THR A 422 -1.28 9.02 23.69
N PHE A 423 0.01 8.79 23.98
CA PHE A 423 0.41 8.29 25.29
C PHE A 423 0.12 9.31 26.40
N LYS A 424 0.43 10.60 26.16
CA LYS A 424 0.16 11.70 27.10
C LYS A 424 -1.32 11.83 27.41
N ASP A 425 -2.18 11.83 26.40
CA ASP A 425 -3.63 11.93 26.57
C ASP A 425 -4.18 10.74 27.36
N TRP A 426 -3.68 9.53 27.08
CA TRP A 426 -4.03 8.34 27.86
C TRP A 426 -3.56 8.47 29.31
N ALA A 427 -2.31 8.84 29.54
CA ALA A 427 -1.75 8.96 30.88
C ALA A 427 -2.54 9.97 31.73
N LEU A 428 -2.83 11.15 31.18
CA LEU A 428 -3.60 12.19 31.88
C LEU A 428 -5.05 11.76 32.16
N SER A 429 -5.68 11.01 31.26
CA SER A 429 -7.05 10.48 31.47
C SER A 429 -7.11 9.25 32.38
N HIS A 430 -5.99 8.58 32.64
CA HIS A 430 -5.90 7.35 33.43
C HIS A 430 -5.14 7.53 34.74
N GLY A 431 -5.17 8.76 35.29
CA GLY A 431 -4.75 9.03 36.65
C GLY A 431 -3.25 9.20 36.85
N TYR A 432 -2.51 9.62 35.81
CA TYR A 432 -1.12 10.05 35.94
C TYR A 432 -0.97 11.20 36.94
N SER A 433 0.07 11.09 37.76
CA SER A 433 0.60 12.17 38.58
C SER A 433 2.11 11.95 38.78
N ASP A 434 2.84 13.00 39.17
CA ASP A 434 4.31 12.97 39.27
C ASP A 434 4.83 12.06 40.40
N ASP A 435 3.97 11.63 41.31
CA ASP A 435 4.26 10.65 42.36
C ASP A 435 4.07 9.19 41.90
N LYS A 436 3.35 8.95 40.79
CA LYS A 436 3.00 7.59 40.35
C LYS A 436 3.98 6.99 39.34
N LYS A 437 4.08 5.65 39.34
CA LYS A 437 4.87 4.86 38.41
C LYS A 437 3.96 4.10 37.44
N LEU A 438 4.36 4.01 36.17
CA LEU A 438 3.67 3.19 35.18
C LEU A 438 4.01 1.71 35.42
N THR A 439 2.99 0.89 35.63
CA THR A 439 3.14 -0.54 35.91
C THR A 439 2.28 -1.36 34.96
N ARG A 440 2.76 -2.55 34.58
CA ARG A 440 1.95 -3.52 33.81
C ARG A 440 1.14 -4.37 34.77
N ILE A 441 -0.14 -4.59 34.44
CA ILE A 441 -1.04 -5.45 35.24
C ILE A 441 -0.59 -6.92 35.12
N SER A 442 -0.26 -7.34 33.90
CA SER A 442 0.31 -8.64 33.56
C SER A 442 1.67 -8.48 32.88
N TYR A 443 2.69 -9.17 33.40
CA TYR A 443 4.03 -9.18 32.80
C TYR A 443 4.09 -9.92 31.46
N LYS A 444 3.11 -10.82 31.20
CA LYS A 444 3.00 -11.61 29.95
C LYS A 444 2.55 -10.76 28.77
N GLU A 445 1.91 -9.62 29.03
CA GLU A 445 1.41 -8.72 28.00
C GLU A 445 2.29 -7.47 27.88
N GLY A 446 2.26 -6.84 26.71
CA GLY A 446 3.01 -5.62 26.41
C GLY A 446 2.50 -4.39 27.16
N TYR A 447 3.12 -3.24 26.91
CA TYR A 447 2.59 -1.96 27.35
C TYR A 447 1.38 -1.58 26.48
N CYS A 448 0.16 -1.66 27.01
CA CYS A 448 -1.05 -1.22 26.31
C CYS A 448 -2.06 -0.59 27.28
N PRO A 449 -3.08 0.14 26.77
CA PRO A 449 -4.05 0.82 27.62
C PRO A 449 -4.73 -0.08 28.65
N ASP A 450 -5.04 -1.32 28.29
CA ASP A 450 -5.77 -2.26 29.15
C ASP A 450 -4.84 -3.05 30.09
N ASN A 451 -3.52 -3.01 29.86
CA ASN A 451 -2.53 -3.72 30.66
C ASN A 451 -1.61 -2.76 31.44
N CYS A 452 -1.88 -1.47 31.46
CA CYS A 452 -1.05 -0.47 32.12
C CYS A 452 -1.84 0.34 33.14
N VAL A 453 -1.24 0.60 34.29
CA VAL A 453 -1.84 1.40 35.36
C VAL A 453 -0.79 2.24 36.08
N TRP A 454 -1.20 3.43 36.52
CA TRP A 454 -0.39 4.34 37.33
C TRP A 454 -0.57 4.02 38.82
N ARG A 455 0.51 3.65 39.49
CA ARG A 455 0.49 3.25 40.90
C ARG A 455 1.38 4.11 41.77
N SER A 456 0.95 4.34 43.00
CA SER A 456 1.76 5.01 44.02
C SER A 456 2.79 4.04 44.61
N GLU A 457 3.86 4.60 45.17
CA GLU A 457 4.89 3.79 45.83
C GLU A 457 4.30 3.06 47.04
N GLY A 458 4.32 1.71 47.01
CA GLY A 458 3.70 0.85 48.03
C GLY A 458 2.44 0.08 47.60
N GLU A 459 1.84 0.43 46.45
CA GLU A 459 0.72 -0.33 45.86
C GLU A 459 1.25 -1.58 45.11
N TYR A 460 1.63 -2.62 45.85
CA TYR A 460 1.99 -3.92 45.28
C TYR A 460 0.76 -4.79 45.05
N VAL A 461 0.72 -5.48 43.90
CA VAL A 461 -0.24 -6.57 43.67
C VAL A 461 0.48 -7.86 44.03
N LEU A 462 -0.09 -8.60 44.98
CA LEU A 462 0.23 -10.00 45.21
C LEU A 462 -0.13 -10.74 43.92
N HIS A 463 0.86 -11.18 43.16
CA HIS A 463 0.63 -12.17 42.13
C HIS A 463 0.40 -13.50 42.84
N GLU A 464 -0.82 -14.02 42.82
CA GLU A 464 -1.05 -15.45 43.09
C GLU A 464 -0.24 -16.23 42.05
N PHE A 465 0.74 -16.99 42.55
CA PHE A 465 1.72 -17.75 41.76
C PHE A 465 1.07 -18.91 40.99
#